data_AF-A0A2G1X0U4-F1
#
_entry.id   AF-A0A2G1X0U4-F1
#
_cell.length_a   1.000
_cell.length_b   1.000
_cell.length_c   1.000
_cell.angle_alpha   90.00
_cell.angle_beta   90.00
_cell.angle_gamma   90.00
#
_symmetry.space_group_name_H-M   'P 1'
#
loop_
_entity.id
_entity.type
_entity.pdbx_description
1 polymer ?
#
loop_
_entity_poly.entity_id
_entity_poly.type
_entity_poly.pdbx_seq_one_letter_code
_entity_poly.pdbx_strand_id
1 'polypeptide(L)'
;EYVGRGELAERQQKLNKHLHDLMRLGDLYNTAILVTNQVASNPDSYFGDPTQAIGGNILGHASTFRIYLRKSKGDKRIVRLVDAPNLADGEAVMRVQNEGLKPE
;
A
#
# COMPACT_ATOMS: atom_id res chain seq x y z
N GLU A 1 12.36 0.44 18.69
CA GLU A 1 12.50 0.63 17.24
C GLU A 1 13.33 -0.50 16.66
N TYR A 2 13.05 -0.96 15.44
CA TYR A 2 13.90 -1.94 14.75
C TYR A 2 14.96 -1.18 13.96
N VAL A 3 16.20 -1.16 14.45
CA VAL A 3 17.27 -0.35 13.88
C VAL A 3 18.19 -1.23 13.04
N GLY A 4 18.35 -0.87 11.76
CA GLY A 4 19.25 -1.56 10.85
C GLY A 4 18.74 -2.91 10.34
N ARG A 5 19.61 -3.63 9.63
CA ARG A 5 19.27 -4.90 8.95
C ARG A 5 19.20 -6.10 9.90
N GLY A 6 19.89 -6.07 11.05
CA GLY A 6 19.90 -7.17 12.02
C GLY A 6 18.50 -7.48 12.59
N GLU A 7 17.70 -6.44 12.76
CA GLU A 7 16.33 -6.51 13.30
C GLU A 7 15.26 -6.78 12.23
N LEU A 8 15.66 -6.91 10.96
CA LEU A 8 14.72 -7.04 9.85
C LEU A 8 13.88 -8.30 9.97
N ALA A 9 14.49 -9.43 10.34
CA ALA A 9 13.80 -10.71 10.45
C ALA A 9 12.71 -10.67 11.53
N GLU A 10 13.02 -10.17 12.72
CA GLU A 10 12.05 -10.04 13.81
C GLU A 10 10.91 -9.09 13.44
N ARG A 11 11.24 -7.95 12.83
CA ARG A 11 10.24 -7.01 12.30
C ARG A 11 9.31 -7.67 11.28
N GLN A 12 9.87 -8.42 10.35
CA GLN A 12 9.12 -9.15 9.32
C GLN A 12 8.21 -10.21 9.93
N GLN A 13 8.66 -10.96 10.94
CA GLN A 13 7.84 -11.93 11.64
C GLN A 13 6.68 -11.27 12.39
N LYS A 14 6.93 -10.15 13.09
CA LYS A 14 5.88 -9.43 13.80
C LYS A 14 4.84 -8.85 12.84
N LEU A 15 5.30 -8.27 11.72
CA LEU A 15 4.41 -7.80 10.66
C LEU A 15 3.53 -8.93 10.13
N ASN A 16 4.11 -10.11 9.86
CA ASN A 16 3.37 -11.26 9.37
C ASN A 16 2.25 -11.68 10.33
N LYS A 17 2.54 -11.79 11.62
CA LYS A 17 1.54 -12.14 12.64
C LYS A 17 0.40 -11.12 12.67
N HIS A 18 0.73 -9.83 12.64
CA HIS A 18 -0.27 -8.77 12.63
C HIS A 18 -1.19 -8.82 11.41
N LEU A 19 -0.64 -9.07 10.22
CA LEU A 19 -1.44 -9.20 8.99
C LEU A 19 -2.36 -10.43 9.03
N HIS A 20 -1.90 -11.55 9.60
CA HIS A 20 -2.75 -12.74 9.80
C HIS A 20 -3.89 -12.47 10.78
N ASP A 21 -3.65 -11.72 11.85
CA ASP A 21 -4.70 -11.33 12.79
C ASP A 21 -5.76 -10.45 12.10
N LEU A 22 -5.34 -9.50 11.26
CA LEU A 22 -6.25 -8.66 10.48
C LEU A 22 -7.08 -9.46 9.48
N MET A 23 -6.46 -10.39 8.75
CA MET A 23 -7.18 -11.28 7.82
C MET A 23 -8.23 -12.11 8.57
N ARG A 24 -7.85 -12.70 9.71
CA ARG A 24 -8.78 -13.46 10.55
C ARG A 24 -9.97 -12.62 11.02
N LEU A 25 -9.74 -11.35 11.39
CA LEU A 25 -10.83 -10.44 11.75
C LEU A 25 -11.75 -10.14 10.56
N GLY A 26 -11.16 -9.89 9.38
CA GLY A 26 -11.91 -9.68 8.14
C GLY A 26 -12.82 -10.85 7.81
N ASP A 27 -12.27 -12.07 7.89
CA ASP A 27 -13.01 -13.30 7.60
C ASP A 27 -14.09 -13.60 8.64
N LEU A 28 -13.77 -13.43 9.94
CA LEU A 28 -14.69 -13.76 11.03
C LEU A 28 -15.91 -12.84 11.08
N TYR A 29 -15.72 -11.55 10.78
CA TYR A 29 -16.77 -10.54 10.88
C TYR A 29 -17.25 -10.02 9.51
N ASN A 30 -16.79 -10.64 8.41
CA ASN A 30 -17.08 -10.20 7.04
C ASN A 30 -16.87 -8.68 6.85
N THR A 31 -15.69 -8.20 7.26
CA THR A 31 -15.37 -6.77 7.31
C THR A 31 -14.22 -6.44 6.37
N ALA A 32 -14.30 -5.29 5.70
CA ALA A 32 -13.22 -4.77 4.87
C ALA A 32 -12.07 -4.24 5.73
N ILE A 33 -10.86 -4.69 5.46
CA ILE A 33 -9.63 -4.20 6.09
C ILE A 33 -8.92 -3.26 5.12
N LEU A 34 -8.70 -2.02 5.58
CA LEU A 34 -7.93 -1.02 4.84
C LEU A 34 -6.66 -0.67 5.62
N VAL A 35 -5.51 -0.75 4.94
CA VAL A 35 -4.21 -0.43 5.52
C VAL A 35 -3.57 0.68 4.70
N THR A 36 -3.01 1.69 5.38
CA THR A 36 -2.15 2.68 4.75
C THR A 36 -0.69 2.28 4.95
N ASN A 37 0.14 2.53 3.94
CA ASN A 37 1.54 2.20 4.00
C ASN A 37 2.39 3.38 3.55
N GLN A 38 3.58 3.48 4.11
CA GLN A 38 4.58 4.46 3.71
C GLN A 38 5.41 3.92 2.54
N VAL A 39 6.11 4.83 1.88
CA VAL A 39 7.06 4.48 0.81
C VAL A 39 8.47 4.88 1.20
N ALA A 40 9.45 4.16 0.66
CA ALA A 40 10.86 4.52 0.71
C ALA A 40 11.38 4.77 -0.71
N SER A 41 12.42 5.60 -0.84
CA SER A 41 13.11 5.79 -2.11
C SER A 41 13.93 4.55 -2.45
N ASN A 42 13.80 4.05 -3.68
CA ASN A 42 14.70 3.08 -4.28
C ASN A 42 15.77 3.83 -5.11
N PRO A 43 17.01 3.95 -4.59
CA PRO A 43 18.08 4.66 -5.29
C PRO A 43 18.52 3.97 -6.59
N ASP A 44 18.19 2.68 -6.78
CA ASP A 44 18.53 1.92 -7.97
C ASP A 44 17.53 2.17 -9.13
N SER A 45 16.47 2.94 -8.90
CA SER A 45 15.51 3.32 -9.94
C SER A 45 15.99 4.55 -10.70
N TYR A 46 16.58 4.33 -11.88
CA TYR A 46 17.06 5.40 -12.76
C TYR A 46 15.96 6.03 -13.63
N PHE A 47 14.81 5.35 -13.79
CA PHE A 47 13.70 5.81 -14.64
C PHE A 47 12.35 5.57 -13.96
N GLY A 48 11.47 6.56 -14.01
CA GLY A 48 10.12 6.48 -13.46
C GLY A 48 10.03 6.92 -12.00
N ASP A 49 8.98 6.47 -11.31
CA ASP A 49 8.77 6.77 -9.90
C ASP A 49 9.76 5.93 -9.06
N PRO A 50 10.68 6.55 -8.29
CA PRO A 50 11.65 5.81 -7.50
C PRO A 50 11.05 5.27 -6.19
N THR A 51 9.79 5.55 -5.87
CA THR A 51 9.22 5.15 -4.59
C THR A 51 8.75 3.69 -4.60
N GLN A 52 8.99 3.00 -3.49
CA GLN A 52 8.54 1.63 -3.27
C GLN A 52 7.85 1.49 -1.92
N ALA A 53 6.77 0.70 -1.88
CA ALA A 53 6.06 0.39 -0.66
C ALA A 53 6.96 -0.38 0.32
N ILE A 54 6.97 0.02 1.60
CA ILE A 54 7.75 -0.68 2.64
C ILE A 54 7.03 -1.94 3.14
N GLY A 55 7.71 -2.82 3.87
CA GLY A 55 7.16 -4.08 4.41
C GLY A 55 7.56 -5.34 3.62
N GLY A 56 8.17 -5.17 2.44
CA GLY A 56 8.72 -6.25 1.63
C GLY A 56 7.67 -7.28 1.21
N ASN A 57 8.13 -8.50 0.90
CA ASN A 57 7.28 -9.56 0.34
C ASN A 57 6.15 -10.00 1.27
N ILE A 58 6.31 -9.86 2.60
CA ILE A 58 5.28 -10.24 3.57
C ILE A 58 4.03 -9.39 3.37
N LEU A 59 4.17 -8.07 3.35
CA LEU A 59 3.04 -7.19 3.08
C LEU A 59 2.54 -7.38 1.64
N GLY A 60 3.46 -7.51 0.68
CA GLY A 60 3.12 -7.68 -0.74
C GLY A 60 2.27 -8.92 -1.03
N HIS A 61 2.50 -10.04 -0.35
CA HIS A 61 1.71 -11.26 -0.52
C HIS A 61 0.42 -11.28 0.31
N ALA A 62 0.41 -10.66 1.49
CA ALA A 62 -0.79 -10.63 2.33
C ALA A 62 -1.86 -9.67 1.79
N SER A 63 -1.46 -8.60 1.08
CA SER A 63 -2.39 -7.63 0.51
C SER A 63 -3.09 -8.16 -0.75
N THR A 64 -4.42 -8.24 -0.74
CA THR A 64 -5.21 -8.66 -1.91
C THR A 64 -5.33 -7.57 -2.97
N PHE A 65 -5.46 -6.30 -2.54
CA PHE A 65 -5.53 -5.15 -3.44
C PHE A 65 -4.47 -4.13 -3.02
N ARG A 66 -3.74 -3.60 -4.00
CA ARG A 66 -2.74 -2.53 -3.76
C ARG A 66 -3.02 -1.34 -4.64
N ILE A 67 -3.29 -0.21 -3.98
CA ILE A 67 -3.53 1.07 -4.63
C ILE A 67 -2.36 1.99 -4.34
N TYR A 68 -1.76 2.53 -5.38
CA TYR A 68 -0.71 3.53 -5.29
C TYR A 68 -1.25 4.92 -5.59
N LEU A 69 -1.02 5.85 -4.66
CA LEU A 69 -1.54 7.21 -4.71
C LEU A 69 -0.42 8.20 -5.05
N ARG A 70 -0.56 8.85 -6.20
CA ARG A 70 0.39 9.85 -6.72
C ARG A 70 -0.20 11.25 -6.64
N LYS A 71 0.56 12.23 -6.15
CA LYS A 71 0.18 13.65 -6.27
C LYS A 71 0.29 14.07 -7.74
N SER A 72 -0.70 14.83 -8.21
CA SER A 72 -0.69 15.51 -9.51
C SER A 72 -0.85 17.02 -9.30
N LYS A 73 -1.10 17.79 -10.37
CA LYS A 73 -1.27 19.25 -10.29
C LYS A 73 -2.48 19.62 -9.41
N GLY A 74 -2.27 20.54 -8.47
CA GLY A 74 -3.31 21.07 -7.58
C GLY A 74 -3.82 20.02 -6.57
N ASP A 75 -5.14 19.91 -6.48
CA ASP A 75 -5.85 18.99 -5.59
C ASP A 75 -6.00 17.56 -6.17
N LYS A 76 -5.51 17.33 -7.39
CA LYS A 76 -5.59 16.03 -8.06
C LYS A 76 -4.69 14.97 -7.43
N ARG A 77 -5.19 13.75 -7.40
CA ARG A 77 -4.47 12.52 -7.07
C ARG A 77 -4.72 11.51 -8.17
N ILE A 78 -3.65 10.83 -8.57
CA ILE A 78 -3.74 9.70 -9.48
C ILE A 78 -3.76 8.44 -8.60
N VAL A 79 -4.79 7.63 -8.82
CA VAL A 79 -5.06 6.39 -8.11
C VAL A 79 -4.75 5.26 -9.05
N ARG A 80 -3.63 4.58 -8.84
CA ARG A 80 -3.21 3.45 -9.67
C ARG A 80 -3.50 2.14 -8.94
N LEU A 81 -4.23 1.24 -9.57
CA LEU A 81 -4.30 -0.14 -9.13
C LEU A 81 -3.00 -0.83 -9.56
N VAL A 82 -2.21 -1.28 -8.59
CA VAL A 82 -0.91 -1.93 -8.80
C VAL A 82 -1.04 -3.44 -8.77
N ASP A 83 -2.02 -3.95 -8.02
CA ASP A 83 -2.24 -5.37 -7.85
C ASP A 83 -3.69 -5.64 -7.43
N ALA A 84 -4.30 -6.62 -8.08
CA ALA A 84 -5.61 -7.16 -7.76
C ALA A 84 -5.77 -8.53 -8.44
N PRO A 85 -6.37 -9.53 -7.79
CA PRO A 85 -6.53 -10.86 -8.37
C PRO A 85 -7.56 -10.91 -9.51
N ASN A 86 -8.49 -9.97 -9.55
CA ASN A 86 -9.70 -10.03 -10.39
C ASN A 86 -9.93 -8.77 -11.23
N LEU A 87 -9.01 -7.81 -11.22
CA LEU A 87 -9.12 -6.56 -11.95
C LEU A 87 -7.86 -6.34 -12.78
N ALA A 88 -8.03 -5.76 -13.97
CA ALA A 88 -6.90 -5.32 -14.78
C ALA A 88 -6.25 -4.08 -14.14
N ASP A 89 -4.95 -3.94 -14.35
CA ASP A 89 -4.22 -2.72 -14.00
C ASP A 89 -4.90 -1.50 -14.62
N GLY A 90 -5.01 -0.43 -13.84
CA GLY A 90 -5.69 0.79 -14.27
C GLY A 90 -5.33 1.99 -13.43
N GLU A 91 -5.54 3.18 -13.99
CA GLU A 91 -5.42 4.45 -13.29
C GLU A 91 -6.75 5.20 -13.34
N ALA A 92 -7.11 5.81 -12.22
CA ALA A 92 -8.20 6.76 -12.11
C ALA A 92 -7.66 8.08 -11.54
N VAL A 93 -8.38 9.17 -11.79
CA VAL A 93 -8.08 10.47 -11.20
C VAL A 93 -9.15 10.79 -10.18
N MET A 94 -8.72 11.28 -9.02
CA MET A 94 -9.61 11.84 -8.00
C MET A 94 -9.08 13.19 -7.53
N ARG A 95 -9.94 13.98 -6.91
CA ARG A 95 -9.56 15.23 -6.25
C ARG A 95 -9.78 15.14 -4.76
N VAL A 96 -8.87 15.75 -4.00
CA VAL A 96 -9.00 15.91 -2.55
C VAL A 96 -9.43 17.35 -2.29
N GLN A 97 -10.72 17.55 -2.07
CA GLN A 97 -11.33 18.85 -1.80
C GLN A 97 -11.85 18.88 -0.37
N ASN A 98 -12.12 20.07 0.17
CA ASN A 98 -12.62 20.34 1.53
C ASN A 98 -13.13 19.11 2.30
N GLU A 99 -14.28 18.57 1.88
CA GLU A 99 -15.04 17.53 2.59
C GLU A 99 -14.64 16.08 2.23
N GLY A 100 -13.72 15.87 1.30
CA GLY A 100 -13.19 14.54 1.00
C GLY A 100 -12.80 14.30 -0.47
N LEU A 101 -12.98 13.04 -0.89
CA LEU A 101 -12.57 12.55 -2.20
C LEU A 101 -13.70 12.78 -3.21
N LYS A 102 -13.38 13.40 -4.36
CA LYS A 102 -14.30 13.59 -5.49
C LYS A 102 -13.78 12.87 -6.73
N PRO A 103 -14.64 12.15 -7.49
CA PRO A 103 -14.26 11.59 -8.77
C PRO A 103 -13.99 12.71 -9.78
N GLU A 104 -13.13 12.44 -10.77
CA GLU A 104 -12.91 13.28 -11.95
C GLU A 104 -13.35 12.56 -13.22
#